data_AF-A0A1L4CY48-F1
#
_entry.id   AF-A0A1L4CY48-F1
#
_cell.length_a   1.000
_cell.length_b   1.000
_cell.length_c   1.000
_cell.angle_alpha   90.00
_cell.angle_beta   90.00
_cell.angle_gamma   90.00
#
_symmetry.space_group_name_H-M   'P 1'
#
loop_
_entity.id
_entity.type
_entity.pdbx_description
1 polymer ?
#
loop_
_entity_poly.entity_id
_entity_poly.type
_entity_poly.pdbx_seq_one_letter_code
_entity_poly.pdbx_strand_id
1 'polypeptide(L)'
;MRIIYSLISFIIIIFVNPVFCLSETYVFCADKKRNWKWLNTKNNKISGEWGIFSTNSKYGHYYFIPEDGIHKIRELKMACINEFGQEFIYPQPSDSYARYWAVFAIDKSHLIPGHYTLFSYNSN
;
A
#
# COMPACT_ATOMS: atom_id res chain seq x y z
N MET A 1 -27.44 6.38 -44.26
CA MET A 1 -27.81 6.18 -42.84
C MET A 1 -27.17 4.96 -42.16
N ARG A 2 -26.19 4.26 -42.77
CA ARG A 2 -25.45 3.14 -42.15
C ARG A 2 -24.07 3.52 -41.59
N ILE A 3 -23.50 4.64 -42.02
CA ILE A 3 -22.14 5.09 -41.64
C ILE A 3 -22.14 5.79 -40.27
N ILE A 4 -23.23 6.46 -39.89
CA ILE A 4 -23.33 7.23 -38.62
C ILE A 4 -23.29 6.30 -37.40
N TYR A 5 -23.90 5.12 -37.46
CA TYR A 5 -23.87 4.14 -36.37
C TYR A 5 -22.47 3.52 -36.16
N SER A 6 -21.64 3.47 -37.19
CA SER A 6 -20.27 2.94 -37.11
C SER A 6 -19.35 3.86 -36.31
N LEU A 7 -19.53 5.18 -36.41
CA LEU A 7 -18.74 6.16 -35.66
C LEU A 7 -19.15 6.24 -34.18
N ILE A 8 -20.42 5.98 -33.85
CA ILE A 8 -20.91 5.99 -32.47
C ILE A 8 -20.38 4.78 -31.68
N SER A 9 -20.14 3.62 -32.32
CA SER A 9 -19.59 2.45 -31.61
C SER A 9 -18.14 2.63 -31.17
N PHE A 10 -17.34 3.46 -31.87
CA PHE A 10 -15.93 3.67 -31.53
C PHE A 10 -15.74 4.56 -30.30
N ILE A 11 -16.71 5.43 -30.00
CA ILE A 11 -16.65 6.36 -28.86
C ILE A 11 -16.88 5.63 -27.52
N ILE A 12 -17.63 4.51 -27.51
CA ILE A 12 -17.96 3.79 -26.27
C ILE A 12 -16.76 3.02 -25.69
N ILE A 13 -15.80 2.61 -26.52
CA ILE A 13 -14.65 1.79 -26.08
C ILE A 13 -13.64 2.63 -25.27
N ILE A 14 -13.60 3.96 -25.46
CA ILE A 14 -12.60 4.82 -24.80
C ILE A 14 -12.97 5.13 -23.34
N PHE A 15 -14.25 5.04 -22.95
CA PHE A 15 -14.71 5.43 -21.60
C PHE A 15 -14.75 4.30 -20.56
N VAL A 16 -14.34 3.07 -20.89
CA VAL A 16 -14.54 1.89 -20.02
C VAL A 16 -13.29 1.34 -19.35
N ASN A 17 -12.12 1.98 -19.51
CA ASN A 17 -10.95 1.57 -18.74
C ASN A 17 -10.89 2.42 -17.46
N PRO A 18 -11.35 1.91 -16.30
CA PRO A 18 -10.96 2.52 -15.04
C PRO A 18 -9.43 2.42 -14.99
N VAL A 19 -8.76 3.56 -15.13
CA VAL A 19 -7.34 3.64 -14.81
C VAL A 19 -7.26 3.33 -13.32
N PHE A 20 -6.85 2.11 -12.98
CA PHE A 20 -6.46 1.78 -11.62
C PHE A 20 -5.28 2.69 -11.28
N CYS A 21 -5.56 3.76 -10.53
CA CYS A 21 -4.56 4.74 -10.18
C CYS A 21 -3.70 4.14 -9.07
N LEU A 22 -2.66 3.41 -9.48
CA LEU A 22 -1.66 2.88 -8.56
C LEU A 22 -0.99 4.05 -7.85
N SER A 23 -1.00 3.98 -6.52
CA SER A 23 -0.32 4.92 -5.65
C SER A 23 1.11 4.44 -5.41
N GLU A 24 2.03 5.38 -5.23
CA GLU A 24 3.39 5.07 -4.78
C GLU A 24 3.53 5.30 -3.27
N THR A 25 4.31 4.47 -2.60
CA THR A 25 4.67 4.65 -1.19
C THR A 25 6.14 4.33 -0.96
N TYR A 26 6.74 5.03 0.00
CA TYR A 26 8.08 4.70 0.46
C TYR A 26 8.06 3.56 1.48
N VAL A 27 9.20 2.89 1.67
CA VAL A 27 9.32 1.77 2.61
C VAL A 27 10.26 2.09 3.76
N PHE A 28 9.80 1.85 4.98
CA PHE A 28 10.61 1.78 6.18
C PHE A 28 10.79 0.34 6.64
N CYS A 29 11.88 0.09 7.34
CA CYS A 29 12.10 -1.14 8.09
C CYS A 29 11.93 -0.82 9.57
N ALA A 30 11.05 -1.56 10.23
CA ALA A 30 10.81 -1.42 11.66
C ALA A 30 11.25 -2.67 12.43
N ASP A 31 11.72 -2.47 13.65
CA ASP A 31 11.97 -3.55 14.61
C ASP A 31 10.79 -3.75 15.56
N LYS A 32 10.88 -4.72 16.48
CA LYS A 32 9.82 -4.98 17.49
C LYS A 32 9.64 -3.82 18.49
N LYS A 33 10.65 -2.99 18.68
CA LYS A 33 10.70 -1.88 19.64
C LYS A 33 10.26 -0.55 19.05
N ARG A 34 9.74 -0.53 17.82
CA ARG A 34 9.31 0.69 17.13
C ARG A 34 10.49 1.63 16.86
N ASN A 35 11.62 1.08 16.44
CA ASN A 35 12.66 1.85 15.76
C ASN A 35 12.47 1.71 14.26
N TRP A 36 12.50 2.83 13.53
CA TRP A 36 12.31 2.85 12.07
C TRP A 36 13.58 3.34 11.37
N LYS A 37 13.88 2.70 10.24
CA LYS A 37 14.93 3.11 9.31
C LYS A 37 14.37 3.12 7.90
N TRP A 38 14.64 4.19 7.16
CA TRP A 38 14.31 4.26 5.74
C TRP A 38 15.08 3.18 4.99
N LEU A 39 14.39 2.35 4.21
CA LEU A 39 15.07 1.40 3.33
C LEU A 39 15.72 2.20 2.18
N ASN A 40 17.04 2.18 2.08
CA ASN A 40 17.79 3.01 1.14
C ASN A 40 18.19 2.22 -0.10
N THR A 41 17.20 1.79 -0.88
CA THR A 41 17.40 1.19 -2.19
C THR A 41 17.33 2.25 -3.30
N LYS A 42 18.00 2.01 -4.44
CA LYS A 42 17.99 2.91 -5.61
C LYS A 42 16.58 3.26 -6.14
N ASN A 43 15.56 2.51 -5.73
CA ASN A 43 14.13 2.82 -5.85
C ASN A 43 13.43 2.36 -4.56
N ASN A 44 13.27 3.28 -3.61
CA ASN A 44 12.62 3.01 -2.33
C ASN A 44 11.09 3.22 -2.35
N LYS A 45 10.54 3.54 -3.53
CA LYS A 45 9.11 3.62 -3.78
C LYS A 45 8.61 2.33 -4.40
N ILE A 46 7.41 1.93 -3.99
CA ILE A 46 6.69 0.80 -4.57
C ILE A 46 5.27 1.23 -4.94
N SER A 47 4.75 0.64 -6.01
CA SER A 47 3.38 0.85 -6.49
C SER A 47 2.39 -0.09 -5.81
N GLY A 48 1.15 0.38 -5.64
CA GLY A 48 0.08 -0.40 -5.03
C GLY A 48 -1.13 0.44 -4.64
N GLU A 49 -1.91 -0.08 -3.71
CA GLU A 49 -3.18 0.51 -3.28
C GLU A 49 -3.24 0.70 -1.77
N TRP A 50 -3.63 1.90 -1.35
CA TRP A 50 -3.95 2.19 0.05
C TRP A 50 -5.37 1.69 0.39
N GLY A 51 -5.53 1.19 1.61
CA GLY A 51 -6.83 0.83 2.16
C GLY A 51 -6.92 1.14 3.65
N ILE A 52 -8.13 0.99 4.18
CA ILE A 52 -8.42 1.17 5.60
C ILE A 52 -8.97 -0.14 6.14
N PHE A 53 -8.31 -0.70 7.14
CA PHE A 53 -8.79 -1.87 7.86
C PHE A 53 -9.57 -1.40 9.09
N SER A 54 -10.88 -1.67 9.11
CA SER A 54 -11.74 -1.35 10.25
C SER A 54 -11.54 -2.40 11.33
N THR A 55 -11.02 -1.98 12.49
CA THR A 55 -10.87 -2.88 13.65
C THR A 55 -12.20 -3.07 14.38
N ASN A 56 -13.04 -2.03 14.38
CA ASN A 56 -14.44 -2.06 14.81
C ASN A 56 -15.18 -0.85 14.21
N SER A 57 -16.40 -0.57 14.67
CA SER A 57 -17.22 0.54 14.15
C SER A 57 -16.66 1.94 14.42
N LYS A 58 -15.68 2.07 15.32
CA LYS A 58 -15.12 3.37 15.75
C LYS A 58 -13.67 3.57 15.35
N TYR A 59 -12.91 2.50 15.10
CA TYR A 59 -11.48 2.59 14.86
C TYR A 59 -11.06 1.87 13.59
N GLY A 60 -10.09 2.48 12.90
CA GLY A 60 -9.42 1.91 11.73
C GLY A 60 -7.92 2.18 11.75
N HIS A 61 -7.21 1.54 10.84
CA HIS A 61 -5.82 1.87 10.51
C HIS A 61 -5.58 1.68 9.01
N TYR A 62 -4.55 2.35 8.50
CA TYR A 62 -4.18 2.25 7.10
C TYR A 62 -3.36 0.99 6.83
N TYR A 63 -3.57 0.42 5.65
CA TYR A 63 -2.71 -0.60 5.08
C TYR A 63 -2.40 -0.31 3.61
N PHE A 64 -1.36 -0.94 3.08
CA PHE A 64 -0.99 -0.86 1.66
C PHE A 64 -0.87 -2.26 1.06
N ILE A 65 -1.48 -2.48 -0.10
CA ILE A 65 -1.31 -3.69 -0.89
C ILE A 65 -0.38 -3.36 -2.06
N PRO A 66 0.86 -3.87 -2.10
CA PRO A 66 1.74 -3.67 -3.25
C PRO A 66 1.22 -4.42 -4.47
N GLU A 67 1.48 -3.89 -5.67
CA GLU A 67 1.04 -4.46 -6.95
C GLU A 67 1.47 -5.94 -7.14
N ASP A 68 2.71 -6.24 -6.77
CA ASP A 68 3.32 -7.58 -6.78
C ASP A 68 2.93 -8.45 -5.56
N GLY A 69 2.02 -7.96 -4.73
CA GLY A 69 1.47 -8.64 -3.56
C GLY A 69 2.53 -9.20 -2.60
N ILE A 70 2.32 -10.44 -2.14
CA ILE A 70 3.20 -11.10 -1.16
C ILE A 70 4.65 -11.26 -1.62
N HIS A 71 4.90 -11.34 -2.93
CA HIS A 71 6.27 -11.46 -3.44
C HIS A 71 7.08 -10.21 -3.09
N LYS A 72 6.52 -9.02 -3.34
CA LYS A 72 7.18 -7.75 -2.99
C LYS A 72 7.41 -7.60 -1.50
N ILE A 73 6.45 -8.02 -0.68
CA ILE A 73 6.59 -7.95 0.79
C ILE A 73 7.76 -8.82 1.27
N ARG A 74 7.92 -10.02 0.72
CA ARG A 74 9.06 -10.91 1.04
C ARG A 74 10.39 -10.30 0.60
N GLU A 75 10.44 -9.74 -0.61
CA GLU A 75 11.60 -9.02 -1.13
C GLU A 75 12.00 -7.87 -0.20
N LEU A 76 11.05 -7.01 0.17
CA LEU A 76 11.28 -5.87 1.07
C LEU A 76 11.73 -6.32 2.46
N LYS A 77 11.15 -7.41 2.99
CA LYS A 77 11.59 -7.98 4.27
C LYS A 77 13.05 -8.43 4.20
N MET A 78 13.43 -9.13 3.13
CA MET A 78 14.83 -9.54 2.95
C MET A 78 15.75 -8.34 2.78
N ALA A 79 15.33 -7.30 2.06
CA ALA A 79 16.08 -6.05 1.94
C ALA A 79 16.30 -5.39 3.31
N CYS A 80 15.25 -5.28 4.14
CA CYS A 80 15.36 -4.74 5.49
C CYS A 80 16.32 -5.54 6.38
N ILE A 81 16.24 -6.88 6.34
CA ILE A 81 17.12 -7.76 7.11
C ILE A 81 18.57 -7.61 6.64
N ASN A 82 18.80 -7.54 5.32
CA ASN A 82 20.14 -7.42 4.75
C ASN A 82 20.78 -6.06 5.09
N GLU A 83 20.00 -4.98 5.13
CA GLU A 83 20.53 -3.63 5.37
C GLU A 83 20.67 -3.30 6.86
N PHE A 84 19.74 -3.74 7.70
CA PHE A 84 19.67 -3.32 9.11
C PHE A 84 19.76 -4.46 10.12
N GLY A 85 19.77 -5.71 9.68
CA GLY A 85 19.88 -6.91 10.52
C GLY A 85 18.54 -7.55 10.90
N GLN A 86 18.63 -8.70 11.58
CA GLN A 86 17.49 -9.56 11.95
C GLN A 86 16.49 -8.94 12.94
N GLU A 87 16.77 -7.77 13.47
CA GLU A 87 15.83 -7.02 14.33
C GLU A 87 14.78 -6.28 13.48
N PHE A 88 15.15 -5.81 12.27
CA PHE A 88 14.33 -4.98 11.39
C PHE A 88 13.51 -5.81 10.40
N ILE A 89 12.60 -6.64 10.93
CA ILE A 89 11.88 -7.67 10.15
C ILE A 89 10.54 -7.20 9.59
N TYR A 90 10.09 -5.98 9.92
CA TYR A 90 8.80 -5.45 9.51
C TYR A 90 8.99 -4.34 8.46
N PRO A 91 8.94 -4.66 7.15
CA PRO A 91 8.82 -3.62 6.15
C PRO A 91 7.45 -2.94 6.29
N GLN A 92 7.40 -1.61 6.20
CA GLN A 92 6.19 -0.82 6.39
C GLN A 92 6.07 0.28 5.33
N PRO A 93 4.87 0.46 4.73
CA PRO A 93 4.61 1.56 3.82
C PRO A 93 4.56 2.89 4.58
N SER A 94 4.92 3.96 3.90
CA SER A 94 4.70 5.32 4.36
C SER A 94 4.32 6.22 3.22
N ASP A 95 3.24 6.97 3.40
CA ASP A 95 3.08 8.19 2.63
C ASP A 95 4.18 9.17 3.05
N SER A 96 4.55 10.10 2.17
CA SER A 96 5.63 11.06 2.41
C SER A 96 5.37 12.04 3.57
N TYR A 97 4.20 11.96 4.21
CA TYR A 97 3.76 12.86 5.28
C TYR A 97 3.60 12.15 6.64
N ALA A 98 3.72 10.83 6.67
CA ALA A 98 3.76 9.88 7.79
C ALA A 98 3.05 10.35 9.08
N ARG A 99 1.82 10.85 8.98
CA ARG A 99 1.01 11.16 10.17
C ARG A 99 0.54 9.89 10.89
N TYR A 100 0.46 8.78 10.16
CA TYR A 100 0.01 7.49 10.67
C TYR A 100 0.95 6.39 10.19
N TRP A 101 1.32 5.50 11.11
CA TRP A 101 2.03 4.27 10.74
C TRP A 101 1.03 3.27 10.15
N ALA A 102 1.47 2.58 9.09
CA ALA A 102 0.65 1.63 8.35
C ALA A 102 1.40 0.32 8.12
N VAL A 103 0.66 -0.73 7.79
CA VAL A 103 1.21 -2.07 7.53
C VAL A 103 1.00 -2.46 6.06
N PHE A 104 1.80 -3.40 5.57
CA PHE A 104 1.47 -4.06 4.31
C PHE A 104 0.33 -5.06 4.50
N ALA A 105 -0.36 -5.35 3.41
CA ALA A 105 -1.36 -6.40 3.34
C ALA A 105 -1.19 -7.21 2.04
N ILE A 106 -1.55 -8.49 2.09
CA ILE A 106 -1.61 -9.35 0.90
C ILE A 106 -2.88 -9.03 0.11
N ASP A 107 -3.97 -8.80 0.85
CA ASP A 107 -5.28 -8.41 0.36
C ASP A 107 -6.04 -7.66 1.47
N LYS A 108 -7.32 -7.36 1.26
CA LYS A 108 -8.14 -6.58 2.19
C LYS A 108 -8.39 -7.25 3.55
N SER A 109 -8.15 -8.56 3.66
CA SER A 109 -8.38 -9.37 4.87
C SER A 109 -7.09 -9.85 5.54
N HIS A 110 -5.97 -9.92 4.81
CA HIS A 110 -4.72 -10.49 5.31
C HIS A 110 -3.65 -9.42 5.48
N LEU A 111 -3.59 -8.84 6.68
CA LEU A 111 -2.55 -7.89 7.06
C LEU A 111 -1.24 -8.60 7.44
N ILE A 112 -0.13 -7.97 7.12
CA ILE A 112 1.21 -8.41 7.54
C ILE A 112 1.55 -7.80 8.89
N PRO A 113 2.21 -8.54 9.81
CA PRO A 113 2.63 -7.99 11.09
C PRO A 113 3.51 -6.74 10.94
N GLY A 114 3.27 -5.75 11.80
CA GLY A 114 4.01 -4.48 11.85
C GLY A 114 3.37 -3.52 12.85
N HIS A 115 3.79 -2.26 12.84
CA HIS A 115 3.26 -1.22 13.74
C HIS A 115 2.30 -0.29 13.02
N TYR A 116 1.11 -0.06 13.57
CA TYR A 116 0.16 0.86 12.96
C TYR A 116 -0.39 1.85 13.97
N THR A 117 -0.83 2.99 13.47
CA THR A 117 -1.56 3.99 14.25
C THR A 117 -3.05 3.78 14.05
N LEU A 118 -3.79 3.55 15.14
CA LEU A 118 -5.25 3.56 15.11
C LEU A 118 -5.75 5.01 15.02
N PHE A 119 -6.73 5.24 14.16
CA PHE A 119 -7.49 6.48 14.12
C PHE A 119 -8.96 6.21 14.41
N SER A 120 -9.63 7.19 15.02
CA SER A 120 -11.07 7.15 15.25
C SER A 120 -11.80 7.67 14.03
N TYR A 121 -12.88 7.00 13.62
CA TYR A 121 -13.90 7.62 12.80
C TYR A 121 -14.60 8.64 13.70
N ASN A 122 -14.44 9.93 13.45
CA ASN A 122 -15.30 10.92 14.11
C ASN A 122 -16.71 10.66 13.61
N SER A 123 -17.55 10.02 14.43
CA SER A 123 -19.00 10.03 14.26
C SER A 123 -19.47 11.44 14.60
N ASN A 124 -19.46 12.32 13.61
CA ASN A 124 -20.26 13.54 13.62
C ASN A 124 -21.74 13.16 13.50
#